data_AF-A0A915NZP4-F1
#
_entry.id   AF-A0A915NZP4-F1
#
_cell.length_a   1.000
_cell.length_b   1.000
_cell.length_c   1.000
_cell.angle_alpha   90.00
_cell.angle_beta   90.00
_cell.angle_gamma   90.00
#
_symmetry.space_group_name_H-M   'P 1'
#
loop_
_entity.id
_entity.type
_entity.pdbx_description
1 polymer ?
#
loop_
_entity_poly.entity_id
_entity_poly.type
_entity_poly.pdbx_seq_one_letter_code
_entity_poly.pdbx_strand_id
1 'polypeptide(L)'
;MQKGLRFYARRAFWLICLFFICSMFYMASRHGPENNEIGLEDQDEMLIAEYKARQDWRKFRPADQQQNHNLIENRPGEQLSFQPQVPPNMNSKSVRFSDLNIVRSVDKVLASKIQNYMVQLPHKLDEGGCMKNTTLAKYWLETHRRVVPVEDSWERFYAGISSCELYNDDRLMDKLLSDMSKLRIKHTAIMEGGTQVKLVLTFENDKQAVFKPMRFGRDYETDPNHFYFGDFERHNAEIATFHLDKILGYRRAVPTVGRVVNMTSELMEVAERRLRKTFFISPAKNRCFVSKCDYYCDTTHAICGSPDLKEGSVQVFLPDDTTFRTYSKKNQLADWQEDMDYCERKVKHMRQYAHGRRLLDLIDLHLMDYLIGNQDRHHYETFDVFGDIPAYAIHLDNGRSFGKTNFDDADILMPLRQCCLIKPKTLSTLFGYYTADKGLSETLHESLSKDPAFPILAFKHYTALERRLHKMMVYILECMDKQSDITNMVRNEFHNPSVPAPIPGENLESEDEDEDDTANQQNEVQPNQKQPAPPEQQQPDDKEEENARNVLKPPLRQKKDEGNDVQMPAIIQPPPAA
;
A
#
# COMPACT_ATOMS: atom_id res chain seq x y z
N MET A 1 42.85 20.84 61.83
CA MET A 1 42.46 22.19 61.34
C MET A 1 41.72 22.04 60.02
N GLN A 2 40.40 21.85 60.06
CA GLN A 2 39.59 21.48 58.89
C GLN A 2 38.22 22.20 58.93
N LYS A 3 38.22 23.52 59.18
CA LYS A 3 37.03 24.39 59.13
C LYS A 3 37.29 25.77 58.50
N GLY A 4 38.29 25.89 57.63
CA GLY A 4 38.65 27.17 56.98
C GLY A 4 38.38 27.28 55.46
N LEU A 5 38.15 26.16 54.76
CA LEU A 5 38.22 26.14 53.28
C LEU A 5 36.88 26.01 52.54
N ARG A 6 35.74 25.97 53.24
CA ARG A 6 34.40 25.89 52.62
C ARG A 6 33.69 27.25 52.46
N PHE A 7 34.26 28.34 53.00
CA PHE A 7 33.60 29.65 52.99
C PHE A 7 33.97 30.54 51.78
N TYR A 8 35.06 30.24 51.06
CA TYR A 8 35.51 31.03 49.90
C TYR A 8 34.97 30.55 48.54
N ALA A 9 34.63 29.27 48.39
CA ALA A 9 34.14 28.73 47.11
C ALA A 9 32.74 29.24 46.72
N ARG A 10 31.84 29.44 47.71
CA ARG A 10 30.47 29.94 47.45
C ARG A 10 30.44 31.43 47.06
N ARG A 11 31.37 32.25 47.56
CA ARG A 11 31.49 33.66 47.19
C ARG A 11 32.11 33.85 45.80
N ALA A 12 33.08 33.01 45.44
CA ALA A 12 33.66 33.02 44.09
C ALA A 12 32.62 32.62 43.02
N PHE A 13 31.79 31.60 43.29
CA PHE A 13 30.74 31.16 42.36
C PHE A 13 29.68 32.25 42.12
N TRP A 14 29.25 32.95 43.18
CA TRP A 14 28.29 34.05 43.06
C TRP A 14 28.86 35.25 42.29
N LEU A 15 30.14 35.58 42.47
CA LEU A 15 30.79 36.67 41.73
C LEU A 15 30.97 36.33 40.25
N ILE A 16 31.27 35.07 39.92
CA ILE A 16 31.38 34.60 38.53
C ILE A 16 30.01 34.60 37.85
N CYS A 17 28.95 34.13 38.52
CA CYS A 17 27.58 34.20 37.98
C CYS A 17 27.12 35.65 37.76
N LEU A 18 27.40 36.57 38.68
CA LEU A 18 27.09 37.99 38.51
C LEU A 18 27.86 38.62 37.34
N PHE A 19 29.12 38.24 37.14
CA PHE A 19 29.90 38.73 36.01
C PHE A 19 29.36 38.22 34.66
N PHE A 20 28.94 36.95 34.57
CA PHE A 20 28.32 36.39 33.38
C PHE A 20 26.95 37.01 33.07
N ILE A 21 26.12 37.24 34.10
CA ILE A 21 24.82 37.88 33.94
C ILE A 21 25.00 39.35 33.50
N CYS A 22 25.90 40.10 34.12
CA CYS A 22 26.22 41.48 33.69
C CYS A 22 26.80 41.54 32.28
N SER A 23 27.63 40.56 31.88
CA SER A 23 28.15 40.47 30.51
C SER A 23 27.06 40.15 29.49
N MET A 24 26.09 39.30 29.83
CA MET A 24 24.95 38.99 28.96
C MET A 24 24.03 40.20 28.79
N PHE A 25 23.75 40.95 29.87
CA PHE A 25 22.98 42.19 29.79
C PHE A 25 23.73 43.30 29.04
N TYR A 26 25.06 43.39 29.17
CA TYR A 26 25.87 44.35 28.42
C TYR A 26 25.89 44.04 26.92
N MET A 27 25.99 42.75 26.53
CA MET A 27 25.89 42.31 25.14
C MET A 27 24.48 42.53 24.57
N ALA A 28 23.43 42.26 25.36
CA ALA A 28 22.05 42.52 24.97
C ALA A 28 21.73 44.03 24.81
N SER A 29 22.38 44.91 25.58
CA SER A 29 22.20 46.37 25.46
C SER A 29 22.95 47.02 24.29
N ARG A 30 23.77 46.26 23.55
CA ARG A 30 24.57 46.75 22.41
C ARG A 30 24.03 46.33 21.03
N HIS A 31 22.92 45.60 20.96
CA HIS A 31 22.22 45.35 19.70
C HIS A 31 20.95 46.19 19.64
N GLY A 32 21.09 47.42 19.17
CA GLY A 32 19.97 48.15 18.56
C GLY A 32 19.68 47.55 17.17
N PRO A 33 18.47 47.75 16.62
CA PRO A 33 18.09 47.14 15.36
C PRO A 33 18.83 47.85 14.21
N GLU A 34 19.80 47.18 13.61
CA GLU A 34 20.29 47.53 12.28
C GLU A 34 19.42 46.81 11.25
N ASN A 35 18.75 47.62 10.42
CA ASN A 35 18.07 47.19 9.21
C ASN A 35 19.09 46.54 8.26
N ASN A 36 18.90 45.27 7.95
CA ASN A 36 19.42 44.65 6.73
C ASN A 36 18.34 43.72 6.19
N GLU A 37 17.53 44.25 5.27
CA GLU A 37 16.73 43.45 4.36
C GLU A 37 17.67 42.63 3.47
N ILE A 38 17.71 41.32 3.70
CA ILE A 38 18.07 40.32 2.70
C ILE A 38 16.89 39.36 2.68
N GLY A 39 16.00 39.56 1.70
CA GLY A 39 14.79 38.76 1.52
C GLY A 39 15.13 37.38 1.00
N LEU A 40 14.78 36.35 1.76
CA LEU A 40 14.69 34.93 1.38
C LEU A 40 14.07 34.17 2.58
N GLU A 41 12.81 34.47 2.93
CA GLU A 41 12.05 33.66 3.93
C GLU A 41 10.52 33.78 3.85
N ASP A 42 9.97 34.62 2.96
CA ASP A 42 8.52 34.89 2.93
C ASP A 42 7.66 33.81 2.25
N GLN A 43 8.22 32.85 1.50
CA GLN A 43 7.40 31.84 0.80
C GLN A 43 7.07 30.61 1.65
N ASP A 44 7.99 30.17 2.50
CA ASP A 44 7.78 29.00 3.36
C ASP A 44 6.85 29.33 4.55
N GLU A 45 6.96 30.54 5.13
CA GLU A 45 6.01 30.98 6.16
C GLU A 45 4.60 31.18 5.60
N MET A 46 4.46 31.66 4.36
CA MET A 46 3.15 31.85 3.72
C MET A 46 2.47 30.52 3.39
N LEU A 47 3.24 29.51 2.99
CA LEU A 47 2.75 28.14 2.74
C LEU A 47 2.35 27.44 4.05
N ILE A 48 3.13 27.60 5.12
CA ILE A 48 2.78 27.10 6.46
C ILE A 48 1.54 27.82 7.00
N ALA A 49 1.43 29.13 6.76
CA ALA A 49 0.26 29.91 7.13
C ALA A 49 -0.97 29.53 6.30
N GLU A 50 -0.83 29.24 5.01
CA GLU A 50 -1.92 28.78 4.14
C GLU A 50 -2.38 27.36 4.53
N TYR A 51 -1.43 26.47 4.87
CA TYR A 51 -1.72 25.13 5.38
C TYR A 51 -2.46 25.18 6.72
N LYS A 52 -2.02 26.04 7.65
CA LYS A 52 -2.71 26.29 8.93
C LYS A 52 -4.06 26.98 8.75
N ALA A 53 -4.19 27.89 7.79
CA ALA A 53 -5.45 28.59 7.50
C ALA A 53 -6.53 27.67 6.89
N ARG A 54 -6.13 26.62 6.14
CA ARG A 54 -7.05 25.60 5.63
C ARG A 54 -7.61 24.67 6.69
N GLN A 55 -7.00 24.60 7.89
CA GLN A 55 -7.50 23.82 9.02
C GLN A 55 -8.41 24.62 9.98
N ASP A 56 -8.64 25.91 9.77
CA ASP A 56 -9.59 26.67 10.59
C ASP A 56 -11.03 26.47 10.11
N TRP A 57 -11.65 25.39 10.60
CA TRP A 57 -13.04 24.97 10.36
C TRP A 57 -14.09 26.06 10.63
N ARG A 58 -13.74 27.14 11.34
CA ARG A 58 -14.66 28.23 11.70
C ARG A 58 -14.96 29.19 10.55
N LYS A 59 -14.22 29.12 9.43
CA LYS A 59 -14.41 30.00 8.27
C LYS A 59 -15.21 29.37 7.13
N PHE A 60 -15.62 28.10 7.23
CA PHE A 60 -16.61 27.52 6.32
C PHE A 60 -18.02 28.04 6.66
N ARG A 61 -18.34 29.24 6.17
CA ARG A 61 -19.72 29.71 6.03
C ARG A 61 -20.04 29.66 4.54
N PRO A 62 -20.98 28.82 4.07
CA PRO A 62 -21.30 28.76 2.65
C PRO A 62 -22.04 30.05 2.26
N ALA A 63 -21.37 30.90 1.47
CA ALA A 63 -22.05 31.88 0.66
C ALA A 63 -22.25 31.26 -0.73
N ASP A 64 -23.47 31.42 -1.24
CA ASP A 64 -23.91 31.17 -2.61
C ASP A 64 -24.21 29.72 -3.03
N GLN A 65 -25.29 29.18 -2.44
CA GLN A 65 -26.20 28.29 -3.16
C GLN A 65 -27.56 28.98 -3.31
N GLN A 66 -27.72 29.76 -4.38
CA GLN A 66 -29.03 30.08 -4.91
C GLN A 66 -29.15 29.52 -6.32
N GLN A 67 -30.18 28.68 -6.48
CA GLN A 67 -30.72 28.10 -7.71
C GLN A 67 -30.07 26.82 -8.25
N ASN A 68 -30.60 25.66 -7.84
CA ASN A 68 -31.48 24.90 -8.74
C ASN A 68 -32.37 23.88 -7.98
N HIS A 69 -33.60 23.76 -8.43
CA HIS A 69 -34.74 23.11 -7.78
C HIS A 69 -34.70 21.56 -7.80
N ASN A 70 -35.39 20.97 -6.81
CA ASN A 70 -35.91 19.59 -6.71
C ASN A 70 -34.95 18.48 -6.25
N LEU A 71 -34.44 18.57 -5.02
CA LEU A 71 -33.93 17.40 -4.29
C LEU A 71 -34.96 16.96 -3.25
N ILE A 72 -35.30 15.67 -3.31
CA ILE A 72 -36.09 14.92 -2.35
C ILE A 72 -35.51 15.17 -0.96
N GLU A 73 -36.33 15.70 -0.04
CA GLU A 73 -35.99 15.89 1.37
C GLU A 73 -35.77 14.51 2.03
N ASN A 74 -34.54 14.01 2.00
CA ASN A 74 -34.12 12.96 2.92
C ASN A 74 -33.91 13.60 4.29
N ARG A 75 -34.66 13.13 5.28
CA ARG A 75 -34.56 13.59 6.67
C ARG A 75 -33.13 13.36 7.20
N PRO A 76 -32.55 14.32 7.93
CA PRO A 76 -31.26 14.10 8.58
C PRO A 76 -31.42 13.00 9.64
N GLY A 77 -30.76 11.85 9.42
CA GLY A 77 -30.74 10.72 10.36
C GLY A 77 -31.12 9.36 9.80
N GLU A 78 -31.57 9.26 8.54
CA GLU A 78 -31.78 7.95 7.92
C GLU A 78 -30.45 7.40 7.40
N GLN A 79 -29.93 6.35 8.03
CA GLN A 79 -28.81 5.59 7.48
C GLN A 79 -29.26 5.03 6.14
N LEU A 80 -28.71 5.56 5.03
CA LEU A 80 -29.02 5.08 3.69
C LEU A 80 -28.77 3.56 3.66
N SER A 81 -29.76 2.81 3.20
CA SER A 81 -29.60 1.38 2.97
C SER A 81 -28.40 1.14 2.05
N PHE A 82 -27.64 0.07 2.28
CA PHE A 82 -26.61 -0.38 1.33
C PHE A 82 -27.19 -0.40 -0.09
N GLN A 83 -26.53 0.33 -1.00
CA GLN A 83 -26.95 0.41 -2.39
C GLN A 83 -27.00 -1.00 -3.02
N PRO A 84 -27.90 -1.25 -3.99
CA PRO A 84 -27.92 -2.51 -4.72
C PRO A 84 -26.54 -2.84 -5.31
N GLN A 85 -26.05 -4.06 -5.06
CA GLN A 85 -24.70 -4.48 -5.44
C GLN A 85 -24.69 -5.18 -6.81
N VAL A 86 -25.23 -4.51 -7.83
CA VAL A 86 -25.40 -5.08 -9.18
C VAL A 86 -24.10 -4.89 -10.00
N PRO A 87 -23.60 -5.93 -10.70
CA PRO A 87 -22.50 -5.78 -11.65
C PRO A 87 -22.85 -4.75 -12.75
N PRO A 88 -22.02 -3.72 -12.99
CA PRO A 88 -22.31 -2.70 -13.99
C PRO A 88 -22.25 -3.22 -15.43
N ASN A 89 -21.48 -4.29 -15.68
CA ASN A 89 -21.28 -4.85 -17.03
C ASN A 89 -22.56 -5.46 -17.65
N MET A 90 -23.61 -5.71 -16.87
CA MET A 90 -24.86 -6.27 -17.37
C MET A 90 -25.71 -5.29 -18.17
N ASN A 91 -25.44 -3.98 -18.07
CA ASN A 91 -26.26 -2.92 -18.69
C ASN A 91 -25.48 -1.81 -19.42
N SER A 92 -24.14 -1.80 -19.39
CA SER A 92 -23.37 -0.68 -19.97
C SER A 92 -23.08 -0.86 -21.46
N LYS A 93 -23.55 0.07 -22.30
CA LYS A 93 -23.01 0.26 -23.65
C LYS A 93 -21.55 0.71 -23.54
N SER A 94 -20.71 0.28 -24.47
CA SER A 94 -19.34 0.80 -24.60
C SER A 94 -19.37 2.33 -24.70
N VAL A 95 -18.81 3.03 -23.71
CA VAL A 95 -18.70 4.50 -23.72
C VAL A 95 -17.32 4.84 -24.26
N ARG A 96 -17.26 5.68 -25.31
CA ARG A 96 -15.96 6.14 -25.84
C ARG A 96 -15.42 7.24 -24.94
N PHE A 97 -14.11 7.29 -24.75
CA PHE A 97 -13.47 8.32 -23.94
C PHE A 97 -13.79 9.74 -24.42
N SER A 98 -13.86 9.95 -25.74
CA SER A 98 -14.22 11.24 -26.36
C SER A 98 -15.58 11.77 -25.93
N ASP A 99 -16.51 10.88 -25.55
CA ASP A 99 -17.88 11.25 -25.18
C ASP A 99 -17.98 11.69 -23.70
N LEU A 100 -16.90 11.53 -22.92
CA LEU A 100 -16.85 11.84 -21.48
C LEU A 100 -16.53 13.30 -21.17
N ASN A 101 -16.08 14.08 -22.15
CA ASN A 101 -15.69 15.49 -21.98
C ASN A 101 -14.73 15.71 -20.79
N ILE A 102 -13.74 14.84 -20.60
CA ILE A 102 -12.75 14.97 -19.52
C ILE A 102 -11.92 16.23 -19.77
N VAL A 103 -11.96 17.16 -18.80
CA VAL A 103 -11.18 18.40 -18.87
C VAL A 103 -9.74 18.11 -18.49
N ARG A 104 -8.83 18.38 -19.41
CA ARG A 104 -7.38 18.34 -19.19
C ARG A 104 -6.77 19.68 -19.55
N SER A 105 -6.03 20.27 -18.61
CA SER A 105 -5.30 21.52 -18.81
C SER A 105 -3.81 21.28 -18.59
N VAL A 106 -3.02 21.47 -19.65
CA VAL A 106 -1.56 21.41 -19.58
C VAL A 106 -1.05 22.84 -19.38
N ASP A 107 -0.39 23.07 -18.25
CA ASP A 107 0.31 24.32 -18.00
C ASP A 107 1.60 24.33 -18.82
N LYS A 108 1.59 25.12 -19.90
CA LYS A 108 2.71 25.23 -20.83
C LYS A 108 3.96 25.84 -20.20
N VAL A 109 3.80 26.70 -19.19
CA VAL A 109 4.93 27.32 -18.48
C VAL A 109 5.60 26.28 -17.59
N LEU A 110 4.81 25.55 -16.80
CA LEU A 110 5.28 24.42 -16.00
C LEU A 110 6.00 23.38 -16.88
N ALA A 111 5.35 22.96 -17.98
CA ALA A 111 5.92 21.98 -18.90
C ALA A 111 7.25 22.44 -19.50
N SER A 112 7.34 23.71 -19.91
CA SER A 112 8.57 24.27 -20.49
C SER A 112 9.71 24.31 -19.47
N LYS A 113 9.43 24.67 -18.21
CA LYS A 113 10.46 24.67 -17.15
C LYS A 113 11.00 23.27 -16.88
N ILE A 114 10.11 22.27 -16.72
CA ILE A 114 10.53 20.88 -16.51
C ILE A 114 11.32 20.37 -17.70
N GLN A 115 10.87 20.64 -18.93
CA GLN A 115 11.58 20.27 -20.15
C GLN A 115 13.01 20.84 -20.18
N ASN A 116 13.20 22.09 -19.76
CA ASN A 116 14.52 22.73 -19.72
C ASN A 116 15.49 22.02 -18.76
N TYR A 117 15.00 21.49 -17.63
CA TYR A 117 15.80 20.66 -16.74
C TYR A 117 16.06 19.28 -17.34
N MET A 118 15.04 18.65 -17.95
CA MET A 118 15.18 17.32 -18.54
C MET A 118 16.21 17.28 -19.69
N VAL A 119 16.34 18.36 -20.49
CA VAL A 119 17.36 18.45 -21.56
C VAL A 119 18.80 18.47 -21.01
N GLN A 120 18.99 18.85 -19.75
CA GLN A 120 20.31 18.85 -19.09
C GLN A 120 20.72 17.46 -18.61
N LEU A 121 19.79 16.49 -18.59
CA LEU A 121 20.08 15.14 -18.11
C LEU A 121 20.98 14.37 -19.08
N PRO A 122 21.98 13.63 -18.56
CA PRO A 122 22.79 12.73 -19.37
C PRO A 122 21.94 11.67 -20.08
N HIS A 123 22.17 11.48 -21.38
CA HIS A 123 21.47 10.45 -22.19
C HIS A 123 21.60 9.02 -21.65
N LYS A 124 22.63 8.72 -20.84
CA LYS A 124 22.88 7.37 -20.28
C LYS A 124 21.96 7.01 -19.10
N LEU A 125 21.15 7.94 -18.59
CA LEU A 125 20.28 7.69 -17.44
C LEU A 125 19.11 6.72 -17.77
N ASP A 126 18.78 6.53 -19.05
CA ASP A 126 17.70 5.61 -19.46
C ASP A 126 18.11 4.13 -19.47
N GLU A 127 19.41 3.81 -19.42
CA GLU A 127 19.92 2.44 -19.60
C GLU A 127 20.20 1.68 -18.28
N GLY A 128 20.12 2.35 -17.11
CA GLY A 128 20.68 1.86 -15.84
C GLY A 128 19.70 1.45 -14.74
N GLY A 129 18.40 1.31 -15.02
CA GLY A 129 17.38 1.10 -13.97
C GLY A 129 17.33 -0.30 -13.32
N CYS A 130 18.07 -1.27 -13.86
CA CYS A 130 18.05 -2.67 -13.43
C CYS A 130 19.47 -3.24 -13.48
N MET A 131 20.08 -3.54 -12.32
CA MET A 131 21.48 -4.01 -12.24
C MET A 131 21.73 -5.28 -13.06
N LYS A 132 20.88 -6.30 -12.87
CA LYS A 132 20.94 -7.57 -13.58
C LYS A 132 19.53 -8.08 -13.77
N ASN A 133 19.08 -8.14 -15.03
CA ASN A 133 17.77 -8.70 -15.36
C ASN A 133 17.89 -10.23 -15.51
N THR A 134 17.36 -10.97 -14.54
CA THR A 134 17.21 -12.42 -14.60
C THR A 134 15.81 -12.81 -14.15
N THR A 135 15.20 -13.76 -14.85
CA THR A 135 13.91 -14.33 -14.43
C THR A 135 14.10 -15.40 -13.37
N LEU A 136 13.04 -15.75 -12.64
CA LEU A 136 13.04 -16.87 -11.69
C LEU A 136 13.44 -18.16 -12.39
N ALA A 137 12.87 -18.47 -13.58
CA ALA A 137 13.25 -19.67 -14.31
C ALA A 137 14.76 -19.73 -14.64
N LYS A 138 15.34 -18.61 -15.10
CA LYS A 138 16.76 -18.54 -15.40
C LYS A 138 17.60 -18.64 -14.12
N TYR A 139 17.24 -17.91 -13.08
CA TYR A 139 17.95 -17.89 -11.80
C TYR A 139 17.99 -19.29 -11.17
N TRP A 140 16.85 -19.98 -11.09
CA TRP A 140 16.75 -21.33 -10.53
C TRP A 140 17.52 -22.37 -11.34
N LEU A 141 17.53 -22.26 -12.67
CA LEU A 141 18.31 -23.14 -13.54
C LEU A 141 19.82 -22.94 -13.32
N GLU A 142 20.27 -21.69 -13.18
CA GLU A 142 21.67 -21.35 -13.02
C GLU A 142 22.20 -21.70 -11.63
N THR A 143 21.45 -21.38 -10.57
CA THR A 143 21.89 -21.52 -9.17
C THR A 143 21.56 -22.87 -8.54
N HIS A 144 20.39 -23.44 -8.86
CA HIS A 144 19.88 -24.66 -8.23
C HIS A 144 19.83 -25.86 -9.19
N ARG A 145 20.14 -25.67 -10.48
CA ARG A 145 19.98 -26.70 -11.53
C ARG A 145 18.57 -27.27 -11.60
N ARG A 146 17.55 -26.45 -11.28
CA ARG A 146 16.13 -26.83 -11.31
C ARG A 146 15.42 -26.11 -12.44
N VAL A 147 14.55 -26.85 -13.14
CA VAL A 147 13.67 -26.29 -14.17
C VAL A 147 12.37 -25.85 -13.49
N VAL A 148 11.98 -24.60 -13.71
CA VAL A 148 10.67 -24.09 -13.27
C VAL A 148 9.61 -24.57 -14.28
N PRO A 149 8.51 -25.19 -13.83
CA PRO A 149 7.40 -25.59 -14.70
C PRO A 149 6.82 -24.40 -15.49
N VAL A 150 6.25 -24.68 -16.67
CA VAL A 150 5.67 -23.66 -17.58
C VAL A 150 4.43 -24.21 -18.33
N GLU A 151 3.71 -25.14 -17.71
CA GLU A 151 2.62 -25.89 -18.34
C GLU A 151 1.38 -25.00 -18.57
N ASP A 152 1.11 -24.07 -17.65
CA ASP A 152 0.00 -23.13 -17.71
C ASP A 152 0.42 -21.66 -17.60
N SER A 153 -0.56 -20.75 -17.68
CA SER A 153 -0.31 -19.31 -17.64
C SER A 153 0.19 -18.81 -16.29
N TRP A 154 -0.16 -19.47 -15.17
CA TRP A 154 0.37 -19.15 -13.84
C TRP A 154 1.84 -19.53 -13.76
N GLU A 155 2.17 -20.75 -14.16
CA GLU A 155 3.55 -21.24 -14.13
C GLU A 155 4.48 -20.42 -15.03
N ARG A 156 4.00 -20.06 -16.22
CA ARG A 156 4.73 -19.14 -17.11
C ARG A 156 4.90 -17.75 -16.50
N PHE A 157 3.89 -17.25 -15.80
CA PHE A 157 3.99 -15.99 -15.07
C PHE A 157 5.05 -16.09 -13.96
N TYR A 158 4.97 -17.11 -13.10
CA TYR A 158 5.96 -17.36 -12.05
C TYR A 158 7.38 -17.51 -12.61
N ALA A 159 7.55 -18.30 -13.67
CA ALA A 159 8.81 -18.46 -14.38
C ALA A 159 9.36 -17.14 -14.93
N GLY A 160 8.47 -16.23 -15.34
CA GLY A 160 8.78 -14.93 -15.94
C GLY A 160 9.03 -13.79 -14.95
N ILE A 161 8.65 -13.92 -13.67
CA ILE A 161 8.99 -12.94 -12.63
C ILE A 161 10.50 -12.71 -12.66
N SER A 162 10.93 -11.46 -12.73
CA SER A 162 12.33 -11.10 -12.82
C SER A 162 12.79 -10.34 -11.60
N SER A 163 14.10 -10.10 -11.50
CA SER A 163 14.71 -9.26 -10.48
C SER A 163 14.36 -7.77 -10.57
N CYS A 164 13.62 -7.33 -11.59
CA CYS A 164 13.34 -5.90 -11.81
C CYS A 164 11.86 -5.56 -12.05
N GLU A 165 11.05 -6.55 -12.42
CA GLU A 165 9.63 -6.42 -12.74
C GLU A 165 8.92 -7.77 -12.57
N LEU A 166 7.63 -7.73 -12.22
CA LEU A 166 6.80 -8.93 -12.07
C LEU A 166 6.48 -9.61 -13.40
N TYR A 167 6.35 -8.83 -14.46
CA TYR A 167 5.95 -9.32 -15.78
C TYR A 167 6.42 -8.36 -16.88
N ASN A 168 6.67 -8.90 -18.08
CA ASN A 168 7.03 -8.11 -19.25
C ASN A 168 6.47 -8.62 -20.59
N ASP A 169 5.82 -9.77 -20.58
CA ASP A 169 5.13 -10.32 -21.74
C ASP A 169 3.63 -9.98 -21.67
N ASP A 170 3.21 -8.96 -22.43
CA ASP A 170 1.82 -8.54 -22.48
C ASP A 170 0.88 -9.63 -23.02
N ARG A 171 1.34 -10.53 -23.89
CA ARG A 171 0.52 -11.63 -24.42
C ARG A 171 0.29 -12.70 -23.36
N LEU A 172 1.31 -13.01 -22.57
CA LEU A 172 1.18 -13.89 -21.42
C LEU A 172 0.22 -13.30 -20.39
N MET A 173 0.30 -11.99 -20.13
CA MET A 173 -0.61 -11.31 -19.21
C MET A 173 -2.06 -11.39 -19.70
N ASP A 174 -2.32 -11.11 -20.97
CA ASP A 174 -3.67 -11.21 -21.53
C ASP A 174 -4.22 -12.66 -21.40
N LYS A 175 -3.37 -13.68 -21.56
CA LYS A 175 -3.75 -15.08 -21.35
C LYS A 175 -4.05 -15.39 -19.88
N LEU A 176 -3.19 -14.96 -18.95
CA LEU A 176 -3.36 -15.16 -17.50
C LEU A 176 -4.66 -14.50 -16.99
N LEU A 177 -4.90 -13.24 -17.39
CA LEU A 177 -6.12 -12.50 -17.03
C LEU A 177 -7.37 -13.20 -17.61
N SER A 178 -7.31 -13.64 -18.88
CA SER A 178 -8.40 -14.40 -19.48
C SER A 178 -8.67 -15.72 -18.74
N ASP A 179 -7.63 -16.42 -18.31
CA ASP A 179 -7.78 -17.69 -17.59
C ASP A 179 -8.37 -17.46 -16.20
N MET A 180 -7.89 -16.47 -15.44
CA MET A 180 -8.48 -16.09 -14.13
C MET A 180 -9.96 -15.75 -14.24
N SER A 181 -10.36 -15.09 -15.34
CA SER A 181 -11.75 -14.72 -15.58
C SER A 181 -12.65 -15.91 -15.98
N LYS A 182 -12.11 -16.94 -16.64
CA LYS A 182 -12.92 -17.99 -17.30
C LYS A 182 -12.76 -19.40 -16.75
N LEU A 183 -11.61 -19.75 -16.18
CA LEU A 183 -11.36 -21.10 -15.69
C LEU A 183 -12.38 -21.48 -14.62
N ARG A 184 -12.80 -22.74 -14.63
CA ARG A 184 -13.77 -23.26 -13.67
C ARG A 184 -13.17 -23.25 -12.27
N ILE A 185 -13.93 -22.74 -11.30
CA ILE A 185 -13.55 -22.78 -9.89
C ILE A 185 -13.82 -24.19 -9.36
N LYS A 186 -12.78 -24.86 -8.88
CA LYS A 186 -12.81 -26.20 -8.30
C LYS A 186 -13.12 -26.16 -6.81
N HIS A 187 -12.57 -25.16 -6.10
CA HIS A 187 -12.73 -25.01 -4.65
C HIS A 187 -12.65 -23.54 -4.24
N THR A 188 -13.39 -23.16 -3.20
CA THR A 188 -13.28 -21.82 -2.58
C THR A 188 -13.09 -21.91 -1.08
N ALA A 189 -12.19 -21.09 -0.55
CA ALA A 189 -11.87 -21.06 0.87
C ALA A 189 -11.78 -19.62 1.39
N ILE A 190 -11.88 -19.46 2.71
CA ILE A 190 -11.57 -18.18 3.35
C ILE A 190 -10.05 -18.01 3.27
N MET A 191 -9.57 -16.86 2.78
CA MET A 191 -8.15 -16.56 2.86
C MET A 191 -7.80 -16.20 4.30
N GLU A 192 -6.92 -16.97 4.91
CA GLU A 192 -6.38 -16.68 6.24
C GLU A 192 -5.33 -15.56 6.11
N GLY A 193 -5.32 -14.60 7.05
CA GLY A 193 -4.46 -13.42 7.04
C GLY A 193 -5.08 -12.24 6.28
N GLY A 194 -5.10 -11.04 6.88
CA GLY A 194 -5.77 -9.81 6.38
C GLY A 194 -7.05 -9.46 7.15
N THR A 195 -7.51 -8.22 7.04
CA THR A 195 -8.57 -7.69 7.92
C THR A 195 -9.98 -7.75 7.33
N GLN A 196 -10.13 -7.57 6.01
CA GLN A 196 -11.44 -7.56 5.33
C GLN A 196 -11.72 -8.86 4.57
N VAL A 197 -12.94 -9.01 4.06
CA VAL A 197 -13.41 -10.23 3.38
C VAL A 197 -12.64 -10.49 2.07
N LYS A 198 -11.99 -11.65 2.00
CA LYS A 198 -11.33 -12.17 0.80
C LYS A 198 -11.35 -13.69 0.80
N LEU A 199 -11.44 -14.26 -0.40
CA LEU A 199 -11.51 -15.70 -0.62
C LEU A 199 -10.31 -16.17 -1.43
N VAL A 200 -9.89 -17.42 -1.23
CA VAL A 200 -8.99 -18.12 -2.16
C VAL A 200 -9.85 -18.91 -3.12
N LEU A 201 -9.68 -18.66 -4.43
CA LEU A 201 -10.23 -19.48 -5.50
C LEU A 201 -9.16 -20.47 -5.94
N THR A 202 -9.48 -21.76 -5.95
CA THR A 202 -8.65 -22.79 -6.57
C THR A 202 -9.35 -23.24 -7.86
N PHE A 203 -8.65 -23.12 -9.00
CA PHE A 203 -9.16 -23.46 -10.32
C PHE A 203 -8.98 -24.95 -10.65
N GLU A 204 -9.55 -25.39 -11.76
CA GLU A 204 -9.47 -26.79 -12.20
C GLU A 204 -8.07 -27.29 -12.57
N ASN A 205 -7.13 -26.38 -12.87
CA ASN A 205 -5.69 -26.68 -13.02
C ASN A 205 -4.92 -26.60 -11.69
N ASP A 206 -5.62 -26.59 -10.55
CA ASP A 206 -5.08 -26.53 -9.18
C ASP A 206 -4.27 -25.26 -8.86
N LYS A 207 -4.36 -24.23 -9.71
CA LYS A 207 -3.79 -22.91 -9.45
C LYS A 207 -4.75 -22.03 -8.67
N GLN A 208 -4.20 -21.01 -8.00
CA GLN A 208 -4.94 -20.19 -7.06
C GLN A 208 -4.99 -18.71 -7.44
N ALA A 209 -6.03 -18.04 -6.99
CA ALA A 209 -6.17 -16.59 -7.03
C ALA A 209 -6.88 -16.07 -5.78
N VAL A 210 -6.58 -14.83 -5.41
CA VAL A 210 -7.29 -14.08 -4.38
C VAL A 210 -8.52 -13.43 -4.99
N PHE A 211 -9.68 -13.61 -4.37
CA PHE A 211 -10.94 -12.99 -4.75
C PHE A 211 -11.42 -11.99 -3.71
N LYS A 212 -11.56 -10.72 -4.13
CA LYS A 212 -12.19 -9.67 -3.31
C LYS A 212 -13.56 -9.34 -3.91
N PRO A 213 -14.67 -9.53 -3.17
CA PRO A 213 -16.01 -9.34 -3.71
C PRO A 213 -16.41 -7.86 -3.84
N MET A 214 -17.24 -7.56 -4.83
CA MET A 214 -17.89 -6.26 -4.96
C MET A 214 -18.83 -5.97 -3.80
N ARG A 215 -18.61 -4.81 -3.16
CA ARG A 215 -19.45 -4.27 -2.09
C ARG A 215 -20.35 -3.14 -2.56
N PHE A 216 -19.78 -2.02 -3.01
CA PHE A 216 -20.54 -0.85 -3.47
C PHE A 216 -20.45 -0.67 -4.98
N GLY A 217 -21.37 0.13 -5.55
CA GLY A 217 -21.32 0.56 -6.94
C GLY A 217 -20.14 1.50 -7.20
N ARG A 218 -19.80 1.70 -8.49
CA ARG A 218 -18.64 2.51 -8.91
C ARG A 218 -18.69 3.97 -8.47
N ASP A 219 -19.89 4.51 -8.26
CA ASP A 219 -20.11 5.91 -7.89
C ASP A 219 -20.00 6.19 -6.39
N TYR A 220 -19.92 5.14 -5.55
CA TYR A 220 -19.76 5.31 -4.12
C TYR A 220 -18.42 5.98 -3.80
N GLU A 221 -18.44 6.96 -2.89
CA GLU A 221 -17.24 7.61 -2.37
C GLU A 221 -17.14 7.38 -0.86
N THR A 222 -15.92 7.23 -0.37
CA THR A 222 -15.59 7.07 1.05
C THR A 222 -16.12 8.26 1.84
N ASP A 223 -16.80 7.98 2.96
CA ASP A 223 -17.26 9.03 3.88
C ASP A 223 -16.09 9.95 4.27
N PRO A 224 -16.23 11.29 4.19
CA PRO A 224 -15.18 12.21 4.60
C PRO A 224 -14.69 12.00 6.04
N ASN A 225 -15.52 11.47 6.93
CA ASN A 225 -15.20 11.16 8.32
C ASN A 225 -14.55 9.79 8.52
N HIS A 226 -14.53 8.93 7.49
CA HIS A 226 -13.78 7.68 7.55
C HIS A 226 -12.29 7.96 7.41
N PHE A 227 -11.54 7.56 8.43
CA PHE A 227 -10.09 7.40 8.34
C PHE A 227 -9.74 6.27 7.40
N TYR A 228 -8.51 6.27 6.86
CA TYR A 228 -8.01 5.25 5.93
C TYR A 228 -8.19 3.82 6.47
N PHE A 229 -7.93 3.58 7.76
CA PHE A 229 -8.09 2.27 8.39
C PHE A 229 -9.56 1.82 8.57
N GLY A 230 -10.52 2.74 8.48
CA GLY A 230 -11.95 2.46 8.52
C GLY A 230 -12.58 2.29 7.13
N ASP A 231 -11.82 2.53 6.06
CA ASP A 231 -12.35 2.46 4.71
C ASP A 231 -12.55 1.00 4.25
N PHE A 232 -13.66 0.77 3.54
CA PHE A 232 -13.98 -0.52 2.93
C PHE A 232 -13.15 -0.74 1.67
N GLU A 233 -12.63 -1.95 1.50
CA GLU A 233 -11.97 -2.31 0.25
C GLU A 233 -12.95 -2.31 -0.94
N ARG A 234 -12.42 -1.90 -2.09
CA ARG A 234 -13.08 -1.83 -3.39
C ARG A 234 -12.37 -2.77 -4.34
N HIS A 235 -13.03 -3.84 -4.76
CA HIS A 235 -12.44 -4.82 -5.69
C HIS A 235 -12.01 -4.17 -7.01
N ASN A 236 -12.80 -3.22 -7.50
CA ASN A 236 -12.50 -2.51 -8.74
C ASN A 236 -11.29 -1.58 -8.64
N ALA A 237 -10.90 -1.17 -7.41
CA ALA A 237 -9.67 -0.44 -7.19
C ALA A 237 -8.43 -1.30 -7.43
N GLU A 238 -8.44 -2.58 -7.04
CA GLU A 238 -7.35 -3.52 -7.33
C GLU A 238 -7.13 -3.69 -8.83
N ILE A 239 -8.22 -3.86 -9.58
CA ILE A 239 -8.19 -3.97 -11.04
C ILE A 239 -7.64 -2.67 -11.65
N ALA A 240 -8.20 -1.53 -11.23
CA ALA A 240 -7.81 -0.22 -11.75
C ALA A 240 -6.32 0.08 -11.53
N THR A 241 -5.81 -0.22 -10.33
CA THR A 241 -4.42 0.03 -9.97
C THR A 241 -3.46 -0.89 -10.73
N PHE A 242 -3.80 -2.17 -10.94
CA PHE A 242 -3.00 -3.04 -11.80
C PHE A 242 -2.85 -2.48 -13.22
N HIS A 243 -3.94 -2.00 -13.81
CA HIS A 243 -3.89 -1.38 -15.15
C HIS A 243 -3.13 -0.05 -15.16
N LEU A 244 -3.22 0.76 -14.09
CA LEU A 244 -2.46 2.00 -13.96
C LEU A 244 -0.95 1.72 -13.85
N ASP A 245 -0.56 0.77 -13.00
CA ASP A 245 0.82 0.29 -12.86
C ASP A 245 1.41 -0.19 -14.20
N LYS A 246 0.60 -0.93 -14.98
CA LYS A 246 0.97 -1.40 -16.32
C LYS A 246 1.27 -0.24 -17.28
N ILE A 247 0.40 0.76 -17.35
CA ILE A 247 0.58 1.88 -18.30
C ILE A 247 1.67 2.84 -17.86
N LEU A 248 1.88 3.02 -16.56
CA LEU A 248 3.03 3.77 -16.01
C LEU A 248 4.36 3.03 -16.23
N GLY A 249 4.32 1.79 -16.72
CA GLY A 249 5.51 1.02 -17.07
C GLY A 249 6.29 0.51 -15.86
N TYR A 250 5.69 0.52 -14.67
CA TYR A 250 6.26 -0.06 -13.46
C TYR A 250 6.29 -1.58 -13.56
N ARG A 251 5.16 -2.19 -13.94
CA ARG A 251 4.99 -3.65 -14.07
C ARG A 251 5.35 -4.39 -12.78
N ARG A 252 4.88 -3.86 -11.64
CA ARG A 252 5.12 -4.38 -10.27
C ARG A 252 3.84 -4.60 -9.48
N ALA A 253 2.69 -4.25 -10.03
CA ALA A 253 1.39 -4.67 -9.48
C ALA A 253 1.06 -6.11 -9.91
N VAL A 254 0.41 -6.84 -9.02
CA VAL A 254 0.04 -8.24 -9.26
C VAL A 254 -1.12 -8.33 -10.26
N PRO A 255 -1.03 -9.19 -11.29
CA PRO A 255 -2.09 -9.34 -12.29
C PRO A 255 -3.48 -9.55 -11.68
N THR A 256 -4.41 -8.66 -12.02
CA THR A 256 -5.76 -8.62 -11.45
C THR A 256 -6.80 -8.38 -12.53
N VAL A 257 -7.87 -9.19 -12.54
CA VAL A 257 -8.96 -9.12 -13.53
C VAL A 257 -10.33 -9.10 -12.85
N GLY A 258 -11.32 -8.50 -13.50
CA GLY A 258 -12.72 -8.65 -13.12
C GLY A 258 -13.31 -10.03 -13.43
N ARG A 259 -14.16 -10.53 -12.54
CA ARG A 259 -14.99 -11.72 -12.78
C ARG A 259 -16.35 -11.59 -12.12
N VAL A 260 -17.40 -11.94 -12.86
CA VAL A 260 -18.74 -12.15 -12.31
C VAL A 260 -18.91 -13.64 -12.05
N VAL A 261 -19.20 -14.00 -10.80
CA VAL A 261 -19.40 -15.39 -10.37
C VAL A 261 -20.84 -15.66 -9.97
N ASN A 262 -21.30 -16.88 -10.22
CA ASN A 262 -22.53 -17.36 -9.61
C ASN A 262 -22.27 -17.77 -8.15
N MET A 263 -22.88 -17.06 -7.20
CA MET A 263 -22.68 -17.29 -5.77
C MET A 263 -23.09 -18.69 -5.31
N THR A 264 -24.02 -19.34 -6.02
CA THR A 264 -24.47 -20.69 -5.70
C THR A 264 -23.46 -21.72 -6.21
N SER A 265 -23.28 -21.81 -7.53
CA SER A 265 -22.50 -22.89 -8.14
C SER A 265 -20.98 -22.67 -8.08
N GLU A 266 -20.51 -21.43 -8.17
CA GLU A 266 -19.08 -21.11 -8.24
C GLU A 266 -18.47 -20.70 -6.88
N LEU A 267 -19.31 -20.34 -5.90
CA LEU A 267 -18.85 -20.06 -4.53
C LEU A 267 -19.38 -21.10 -3.54
N MET A 268 -20.68 -21.12 -3.25
CA MET A 268 -21.25 -21.89 -2.14
C MET A 268 -21.08 -23.41 -2.27
N GLU A 269 -21.37 -23.99 -3.44
CA GLU A 269 -21.34 -25.44 -3.69
C GLU A 269 -19.92 -26.02 -3.72
N VAL A 270 -18.92 -25.19 -4.01
CA VAL A 270 -17.50 -25.54 -4.03
C VAL A 270 -16.74 -25.02 -2.79
N ALA A 271 -17.42 -24.30 -1.90
CA ALA A 271 -16.84 -23.73 -0.69
C ALA A 271 -16.45 -24.77 0.35
N GLU A 272 -15.38 -24.49 1.08
CA GLU A 272 -15.06 -25.19 2.32
C GLU A 272 -16.21 -25.09 3.34
N ARG A 273 -16.21 -26.02 4.31
CA ARG A 273 -17.31 -26.13 5.29
C ARG A 273 -17.50 -24.86 6.13
N ARG A 274 -16.41 -24.15 6.47
CA ARG A 274 -16.48 -22.92 7.29
C ARG A 274 -17.17 -21.80 6.52
N LEU A 275 -16.71 -21.53 5.29
CA LEU A 275 -17.30 -20.55 4.39
C LEU A 275 -18.75 -20.86 4.03
N ARG A 276 -19.04 -22.11 3.63
CA ARG A 276 -20.39 -22.54 3.20
C ARG A 276 -21.47 -22.27 4.25
N LYS A 277 -21.14 -22.43 5.54
CA LYS A 277 -22.08 -22.17 6.65
C LYS A 277 -22.45 -20.70 6.83
N THR A 278 -21.72 -19.77 6.21
CA THR A 278 -21.97 -18.33 6.30
C THR A 278 -22.93 -17.81 5.23
N PHE A 279 -23.37 -18.66 4.30
CA PHE A 279 -24.32 -18.29 3.27
C PHE A 279 -25.75 -18.27 3.81
N PHE A 280 -26.54 -17.30 3.37
CA PHE A 280 -27.95 -17.16 3.73
C PHE A 280 -28.74 -16.45 2.61
N ILE A 281 -30.05 -16.35 2.79
CA ILE A 281 -30.94 -15.59 1.90
C ILE A 281 -31.42 -14.35 2.65
N SER A 282 -31.23 -13.17 2.05
CA SER A 282 -31.71 -11.91 2.64
C SER A 282 -33.24 -11.80 2.60
N PRO A 283 -33.86 -10.87 3.36
CA PRO A 283 -35.29 -10.59 3.26
C PRO A 283 -35.74 -10.24 1.83
N ALA A 284 -34.86 -9.63 1.03
CA ALA A 284 -35.07 -9.29 -0.38
C ALA A 284 -34.85 -10.49 -1.34
N LYS A 285 -34.68 -11.71 -0.81
CA LYS A 285 -34.47 -12.95 -1.58
C LYS A 285 -33.15 -13.02 -2.36
N ASN A 286 -32.16 -12.23 -1.99
CA ASN A 286 -30.81 -12.32 -2.55
C ASN A 286 -29.96 -13.35 -1.81
N ARG A 287 -29.07 -14.03 -2.52
CA ARG A 287 -28.04 -14.88 -1.93
C ARG A 287 -26.97 -14.00 -1.31
N CYS A 288 -26.62 -14.25 -0.06
CA CYS A 288 -25.59 -13.52 0.67
C CYS A 288 -24.61 -14.46 1.35
N PHE A 289 -23.41 -13.96 1.68
CA PHE A 289 -22.48 -14.61 2.60
C PHE A 289 -21.77 -13.59 3.49
N VAL A 290 -21.39 -14.02 4.70
CA VAL A 290 -20.63 -13.21 5.66
C VAL A 290 -19.12 -13.47 5.56
N SER A 291 -18.71 -14.72 5.32
CA SER A 291 -17.33 -15.19 5.50
C SER A 291 -16.86 -15.07 6.97
N LYS A 292 -15.54 -15.07 7.21
CA LYS A 292 -14.90 -14.79 8.50
C LYS A 292 -13.66 -13.92 8.26
N CYS A 293 -13.60 -12.78 8.96
CA CYS A 293 -12.50 -11.83 8.97
C CYS A 293 -12.67 -10.87 10.15
N ASP A 294 -11.66 -10.04 10.43
CA ASP A 294 -11.65 -9.16 11.61
C ASP A 294 -12.53 -7.91 11.43
N TYR A 295 -12.64 -7.38 10.21
CA TYR A 295 -13.39 -6.17 9.89
C TYR A 295 -14.62 -6.46 9.05
N TYR A 296 -15.78 -6.13 9.62
CA TYR A 296 -17.07 -6.08 8.92
C TYR A 296 -17.47 -7.43 8.27
N CYS A 297 -16.98 -8.56 8.76
CA CYS A 297 -17.51 -9.88 8.47
C CYS A 297 -18.66 -10.21 9.45
N ASP A 298 -19.75 -9.46 9.33
CA ASP A 298 -21.00 -9.67 10.07
C ASP A 298 -22.22 -9.67 9.13
N THR A 299 -23.40 -9.99 9.65
CA THR A 299 -24.64 -10.05 8.85
C THR A 299 -25.04 -8.70 8.25
N THR A 300 -24.75 -7.60 8.93
CA THR A 300 -25.08 -6.23 8.48
C THR A 300 -24.26 -5.84 7.26
N HIS A 301 -23.00 -6.28 7.21
CA HIS A 301 -22.06 -5.97 6.16
C HIS A 301 -21.84 -7.14 5.17
N ALA A 302 -22.77 -8.10 5.14
CA ALA A 302 -22.69 -9.26 4.28
C ALA A 302 -22.60 -8.89 2.79
N ILE A 303 -21.91 -9.73 2.02
CA ILE A 303 -21.85 -9.60 0.55
C ILE A 303 -23.07 -10.28 -0.04
N CYS A 304 -23.85 -9.55 -0.82
CA CYS A 304 -25.11 -10.03 -1.38
C CYS A 304 -25.16 -9.86 -2.90
N GLY A 305 -25.63 -10.89 -3.61
CA GLY A 305 -25.86 -10.83 -5.05
C GLY A 305 -27.16 -10.11 -5.43
N SER A 306 -27.48 -10.14 -6.72
CA SER A 306 -28.75 -9.61 -7.26
C SER A 306 -29.30 -10.47 -8.41
N PRO A 307 -29.99 -11.58 -8.13
CA PRO A 307 -30.15 -12.20 -6.81
C PRO A 307 -28.95 -13.08 -6.40
N ASP A 308 -28.26 -13.70 -7.36
CA ASP A 308 -27.25 -14.75 -7.11
C ASP A 308 -25.92 -14.52 -7.84
N LEU A 309 -25.79 -13.45 -8.63
CA LEU A 309 -24.53 -13.08 -9.27
C LEU A 309 -23.77 -12.05 -8.44
N LYS A 310 -22.45 -12.19 -8.41
CA LYS A 310 -21.54 -11.29 -7.70
C LYS A 310 -20.29 -11.04 -8.52
N GLU A 311 -20.01 -9.77 -8.80
CA GLU A 311 -18.72 -9.36 -9.32
C GLU A 311 -17.65 -9.36 -8.21
N GLY A 312 -16.40 -9.58 -8.58
CA GLY A 312 -15.24 -9.33 -7.74
C GLY A 312 -13.96 -9.24 -8.56
N SER A 313 -12.88 -8.83 -7.91
CA SER A 313 -11.54 -8.89 -8.49
C SER A 313 -10.94 -10.27 -8.24
N VAL A 314 -10.22 -10.78 -9.23
CA VAL A 314 -9.48 -12.04 -9.17
C VAL A 314 -8.02 -11.70 -9.45
N GLN A 315 -7.18 -11.81 -8.42
CA GLN A 315 -5.75 -11.50 -8.48
C GLN A 315 -4.96 -12.79 -8.38
N VAL A 316 -3.96 -12.99 -9.25
CA VAL A 316 -3.13 -14.20 -9.24
C VAL A 316 -2.44 -14.36 -7.88
N PHE A 317 -2.43 -15.57 -7.33
CA PHE A 317 -1.72 -15.83 -6.08
C PHE A 317 -0.21 -15.72 -6.31
N LEU A 318 0.51 -15.03 -5.44
CA LEU A 318 1.98 -15.01 -5.49
C LEU A 318 2.54 -16.36 -5.04
N PRO A 319 3.72 -16.78 -5.53
CA PRO A 319 4.40 -17.95 -4.99
C PRO A 319 4.66 -17.76 -3.49
N ASP A 320 4.38 -18.77 -2.67
CA ASP A 320 4.36 -18.68 -1.21
C ASP A 320 5.65 -18.07 -0.62
N ASP A 321 5.51 -17.06 0.24
CA ASP A 321 6.38 -16.88 1.40
C ASP A 321 5.64 -16.21 2.57
N THR A 322 6.12 -16.49 3.78
CA THR A 322 5.43 -16.32 5.05
C THR A 322 6.02 -15.17 5.87
N THR A 323 5.40 -13.98 5.86
CA THR A 323 5.41 -13.02 7.00
C THR A 323 4.60 -11.77 6.67
N PHE A 324 3.74 -11.32 7.59
CA PHE A 324 3.07 -10.02 7.55
C PHE A 324 3.02 -9.43 8.97
N ARG A 325 3.18 -8.11 9.13
CA ARG A 325 3.09 -7.39 10.43
C ARG A 325 1.87 -6.44 10.48
N THR A 326 1.47 -6.01 11.68
CA THR A 326 0.26 -5.23 11.97
C THR A 326 0.57 -4.03 12.88
N TYR A 327 -0.20 -2.94 12.73
CA TYR A 327 0.02 -1.61 13.33
C TYR A 327 -0.74 -1.34 14.65
N SER A 328 -0.31 -0.28 15.38
CA SER A 328 -0.78 0.17 16.70
C SER A 328 -1.47 1.56 16.70
N LYS A 329 -2.47 1.78 17.56
CA LYS A 329 -3.43 2.92 17.52
C LYS A 329 -3.10 4.13 18.41
N LYS A 330 -1.91 4.75 18.33
CA LYS A 330 -1.67 6.01 19.08
C LYS A 330 -0.85 7.01 18.26
N ASN A 331 -1.30 8.26 18.25
CA ASN A 331 -0.85 9.45 17.49
C ASN A 331 -1.41 9.53 16.05
N GLN A 332 -2.18 10.60 15.78
CA GLN A 332 -2.82 10.84 14.48
C GLN A 332 -1.89 11.55 13.47
N LEU A 333 -0.82 12.15 13.97
CA LEU A 333 0.26 12.70 13.17
C LEU A 333 1.51 11.86 13.43
N ALA A 334 2.11 11.37 12.37
CA ALA A 334 3.42 10.72 12.40
C ALA A 334 4.53 11.76 12.27
N ASP A 335 5.76 11.45 12.74
CA ASP A 335 6.93 12.32 12.62
C ASP A 335 7.09 12.92 11.21
N TRP A 336 6.92 12.11 10.17
CA TRP A 336 7.07 12.51 8.77
C TRP A 336 6.00 13.50 8.29
N GLN A 337 4.85 13.63 8.97
CA GLN A 337 3.82 14.62 8.64
C GLN A 337 4.13 16.00 9.22
N GLU A 338 4.86 16.05 10.33
CA GLU A 338 5.21 17.31 11.01
C GLU A 338 6.56 17.87 10.51
N ASP A 339 7.43 16.99 10.04
CA ASP A 339 8.82 17.29 9.75
C ASP A 339 9.16 17.16 8.25
N MET A 340 9.37 18.30 7.59
CA MET A 340 9.76 18.33 6.17
C MET A 340 11.18 17.85 5.90
N ASP A 341 12.06 17.81 6.90
CA ASP A 341 13.42 17.27 6.76
C ASP A 341 13.49 15.80 7.20
N TYR A 342 12.35 15.15 7.46
CA TYR A 342 12.31 13.75 7.94
C TYR A 342 13.07 12.81 7.01
N CYS A 343 12.90 12.94 5.69
CA CYS A 343 13.64 12.12 4.74
C CYS A 343 15.15 12.37 4.80
N GLU A 344 15.57 13.63 4.91
CA GLU A 344 16.98 14.01 4.94
C GLU A 344 17.65 13.53 6.24
N ARG A 345 16.99 13.71 7.38
CA ARG A 345 17.57 13.41 8.70
C ARG A 345 17.46 11.94 9.13
N LYS A 346 16.35 11.28 8.80
CA LYS A 346 16.09 9.90 9.21
C LYS A 346 16.21 8.93 8.03
N VAL A 347 15.34 9.04 7.03
CA VAL A 347 15.18 8.00 6.00
C VAL A 347 16.45 7.76 5.18
N LYS A 348 17.12 8.82 4.69
CA LYS A 348 18.37 8.68 3.91
C LYS A 348 19.54 8.13 4.74
N HIS A 349 19.45 8.16 6.07
CA HIS A 349 20.46 7.62 6.98
C HIS A 349 20.17 6.19 7.46
N MET A 350 18.93 5.71 7.29
CA MET A 350 18.59 4.30 7.55
C MET A 350 19.34 3.39 6.56
N ARG A 351 20.02 2.36 7.07
CA ARG A 351 20.84 1.45 6.24
C ARG A 351 20.12 0.89 5.04
N GLN A 352 18.87 0.46 5.22
CA GLN A 352 18.06 -0.14 4.17
C GLN A 352 17.72 0.81 3.02
N TYR A 353 17.74 2.13 3.25
CA TYR A 353 17.42 3.15 2.25
C TYR A 353 18.63 3.96 1.78
N ALA A 354 19.74 3.92 2.54
CA ALA A 354 20.93 4.72 2.28
C ALA A 354 21.64 4.38 0.97
N HIS A 355 21.47 3.14 0.46
CA HIS A 355 22.13 2.67 -0.75
C HIS A 355 21.20 1.82 -1.62
N GLY A 356 21.31 1.97 -2.94
CA GLY A 356 20.60 1.17 -3.93
C GLY A 356 19.25 1.75 -4.36
N ARG A 357 18.29 0.86 -4.63
CA ARG A 357 17.01 1.22 -5.28
C ARG A 357 15.83 1.45 -4.32
N ARG A 358 15.94 0.98 -3.07
CA ARG A 358 14.80 0.85 -2.15
C ARG A 358 14.07 2.17 -1.88
N LEU A 359 14.81 3.26 -1.68
CA LEU A 359 14.23 4.59 -1.49
C LEU A 359 13.50 5.11 -2.75
N LEU A 360 14.07 4.88 -3.93
CA LEU A 360 13.44 5.27 -5.19
C LEU A 360 12.22 4.40 -5.52
N ASP A 361 12.23 3.12 -5.13
CA ASP A 361 11.06 2.23 -5.22
C ASP A 361 9.92 2.69 -4.29
N LEU A 362 10.25 3.14 -3.08
CA LEU A 362 9.27 3.74 -2.16
C LEU A 362 8.64 5.00 -2.78
N ILE A 363 9.44 5.85 -3.42
CA ILE A 363 8.92 7.04 -4.09
C ILE A 363 8.03 6.66 -5.28
N ASP A 364 8.46 5.74 -6.16
CA ASP A 364 7.62 5.24 -7.28
C ASP A 364 6.24 4.75 -6.77
N LEU A 365 6.24 3.99 -5.65
CA LEU A 365 5.04 3.47 -5.01
C LEU A 365 4.13 4.60 -4.50
N HIS A 366 4.69 5.59 -3.80
CA HIS A 366 3.94 6.76 -3.32
C HIS A 366 3.42 7.67 -4.44
N LEU A 367 4.14 7.78 -5.57
CA LEU A 367 3.64 8.47 -6.76
C LEU A 367 2.40 7.76 -7.32
N MET A 368 2.42 6.43 -7.38
CA MET A 368 1.24 5.64 -7.77
C MET A 368 0.10 5.81 -6.75
N ASP A 369 0.39 5.66 -5.46
CA ASP A 369 -0.59 5.79 -4.38
C ASP A 369 -1.24 7.18 -4.37
N TYR A 370 -0.52 8.24 -4.70
CA TYR A 370 -1.09 9.59 -4.82
C TYR A 370 -2.10 9.69 -5.98
N LEU A 371 -1.76 9.17 -7.17
CA LEU A 371 -2.65 9.19 -8.32
C LEU A 371 -3.98 8.50 -8.01
N ILE A 372 -3.93 7.37 -7.31
CA ILE A 372 -5.11 6.58 -6.96
C ILE A 372 -5.75 7.02 -5.64
N GLY A 373 -5.08 7.82 -4.82
CA GLY A 373 -5.54 8.27 -3.50
C GLY A 373 -5.53 7.15 -2.45
N ASN A 374 -4.53 6.28 -2.47
CA ASN A 374 -4.35 5.21 -1.48
C ASN A 374 -3.56 5.74 -0.28
N GLN A 375 -4.21 5.81 0.88
CA GLN A 375 -3.60 6.27 2.13
C GLN A 375 -3.10 5.10 3.00
N ASP A 376 -3.41 3.86 2.62
CA ASP A 376 -3.18 2.69 3.47
C ASP A 376 -1.86 1.97 3.15
N ARG A 377 -0.86 2.69 2.65
CA ARG A 377 0.47 2.15 2.39
C ARG A 377 1.30 2.11 3.67
N HIS A 378 1.07 1.07 4.46
CA HIS A 378 1.74 0.88 5.76
C HIS A 378 2.80 -0.23 5.75
N HIS A 379 2.81 -1.07 4.71
CA HIS A 379 3.86 -2.03 4.39
C HIS A 379 4.07 -2.09 2.87
N TYR A 380 5.21 -2.64 2.44
CA TYR A 380 5.42 -3.11 1.09
C TYR A 380 6.06 -4.49 1.14
N GLU A 381 5.70 -5.34 0.20
CA GLU A 381 6.24 -6.68 0.07
C GLU A 381 7.38 -6.69 -0.95
N THR A 382 8.33 -7.60 -0.79
CA THR A 382 9.41 -7.83 -1.76
C THR A 382 9.63 -9.32 -1.97
N PHE A 383 10.30 -9.71 -3.05
CA PHE A 383 10.79 -11.09 -3.20
C PHE A 383 12.23 -11.20 -2.72
N ASP A 384 12.46 -11.99 -1.68
CA ASP A 384 13.80 -12.40 -1.26
C ASP A 384 14.23 -13.71 -1.93
N VAL A 385 14.34 -13.67 -3.27
CA VAL A 385 14.67 -14.87 -4.06
C VAL A 385 15.95 -14.72 -4.88
N PHE A 386 16.30 -13.49 -5.26
CA PHE A 386 17.37 -13.22 -6.24
C PHE A 386 18.77 -13.02 -5.62
N GLY A 387 19.02 -13.59 -4.44
CA GLY A 387 20.33 -13.55 -3.78
C GLY A 387 20.82 -12.11 -3.60
N ASP A 388 22.02 -11.78 -4.09
CA ASP A 388 22.62 -10.45 -3.96
C ASP A 388 21.97 -9.34 -4.81
N ILE A 389 20.92 -9.65 -5.59
CA ILE A 389 20.25 -8.64 -6.43
C ILE A 389 19.22 -7.90 -5.57
N PRO A 390 19.28 -6.55 -5.48
CA PRO A 390 18.33 -5.79 -4.69
C PRO A 390 16.88 -6.05 -5.10
N ALA A 391 16.07 -6.46 -4.13
CA ALA A 391 14.64 -6.66 -4.32
C ALA A 391 13.91 -5.34 -4.61
N TYR A 392 12.72 -5.44 -5.18
CA TYR A 392 11.84 -4.30 -5.44
C TYR A 392 10.52 -4.45 -4.70
N ALA A 393 9.90 -3.31 -4.37
CA ALA A 393 8.57 -3.27 -3.77
C ALA A 393 7.51 -3.78 -4.76
N ILE A 394 6.73 -4.77 -4.34
CA ILE A 394 5.55 -5.28 -5.03
C ILE A 394 4.37 -4.36 -4.71
N HIS A 395 3.67 -3.90 -5.75
CA HIS A 395 2.56 -2.96 -5.60
C HIS A 395 1.25 -3.70 -5.26
N LEU A 396 1.12 -4.11 -3.99
CA LEU A 396 -0.03 -4.86 -3.44
C LEU A 396 -1.01 -3.98 -2.67
N ASP A 397 -2.09 -4.58 -2.16
CA ASP A 397 -3.07 -3.97 -1.25
C ASP A 397 -3.60 -2.61 -1.71
N ASN A 398 -4.16 -2.58 -2.91
CA ASN A 398 -4.70 -1.36 -3.52
C ASN A 398 -6.22 -1.23 -3.32
N GLY A 399 -6.83 -2.09 -2.52
CA GLY A 399 -8.27 -2.13 -2.25
C GLY A 399 -8.84 -0.84 -1.66
N ARG A 400 -8.03 -0.01 -0.99
CA ARG A 400 -8.43 1.30 -0.43
C ARG A 400 -8.13 2.48 -1.37
N SER A 401 -7.83 2.21 -2.63
CA SER A 401 -7.64 3.26 -3.64
C SER A 401 -8.97 3.74 -4.23
N PHE A 402 -8.96 4.86 -4.95
CA PHE A 402 -10.12 5.44 -5.64
C PHE A 402 -11.34 5.69 -4.73
N GLY A 403 -11.11 6.04 -3.46
CA GLY A 403 -12.20 6.32 -2.51
C GLY A 403 -12.84 7.70 -2.67
N LYS A 404 -12.09 8.70 -3.15
CA LYS A 404 -12.54 10.10 -3.25
C LYS A 404 -12.13 10.71 -4.60
N THR A 405 -13.04 11.44 -5.24
CA THR A 405 -12.81 12.05 -6.57
C THR A 405 -12.53 13.55 -6.49
N ASN A 406 -12.96 14.20 -5.41
CA ASN A 406 -12.87 15.63 -5.15
C ASN A 406 -11.86 15.98 -4.05
N PHE A 407 -11.07 15.01 -3.59
CA PHE A 407 -10.02 15.17 -2.58
C PHE A 407 -8.71 14.58 -3.10
N ASP A 408 -7.61 15.31 -2.93
CA ASP A 408 -6.26 14.87 -3.25
C ASP A 408 -5.42 15.03 -2.00
N ASP A 409 -4.97 13.93 -1.43
CA ASP A 409 -4.18 13.93 -0.21
C ASP A 409 -2.70 14.21 -0.52
N ALA A 410 -2.24 15.41 -0.19
CA ALA A 410 -0.85 15.80 -0.43
C ALA A 410 0.15 15.06 0.48
N ASP A 411 -0.31 14.48 1.59
CA ASP A 411 0.55 13.74 2.52
C ASP A 411 1.12 12.47 1.87
N ILE A 412 0.39 11.86 0.92
CA ILE A 412 0.87 10.70 0.16
C ILE A 412 2.13 11.05 -0.64
N LEU A 413 2.30 12.30 -1.08
CA LEU A 413 3.47 12.76 -1.83
C LEU A 413 4.66 13.19 -0.96
N MET A 414 4.60 13.06 0.37
CA MET A 414 5.70 13.48 1.24
C MET A 414 7.04 12.82 0.90
N PRO A 415 7.12 11.53 0.54
CA PRO A 415 8.40 10.95 0.10
C PRO A 415 9.02 11.67 -1.11
N LEU A 416 8.23 12.09 -2.10
CA LEU A 416 8.75 12.91 -3.21
C LEU A 416 9.22 14.28 -2.69
N ARG A 417 8.37 14.96 -1.92
CA ARG A 417 8.61 16.36 -1.49
C ARG A 417 9.76 16.50 -0.50
N GLN A 418 9.98 15.50 0.35
CA GLN A 418 11.03 15.50 1.37
C GLN A 418 12.34 14.95 0.81
N CYS A 419 12.30 13.86 0.04
CA CYS A 419 13.52 13.25 -0.46
C CYS A 419 14.06 13.95 -1.71
N CYS A 420 13.16 14.53 -2.52
CA CYS A 420 13.45 15.09 -3.85
C CYS A 420 14.29 14.16 -4.73
N LEU A 421 13.86 12.90 -4.81
CA LEU A 421 14.44 11.88 -5.67
C LEU A 421 13.36 11.34 -6.62
N ILE A 422 13.74 11.04 -7.87
CA ILE A 422 12.84 10.39 -8.83
C ILE A 422 13.65 9.60 -9.84
N LYS A 423 13.12 8.47 -10.30
CA LYS A 423 13.77 7.71 -11.36
C LYS A 423 13.60 8.41 -12.72
N PRO A 424 14.63 8.38 -13.58
CA PRO A 424 14.56 8.91 -14.94
C PRO A 424 13.35 8.40 -15.72
N LYS A 425 13.14 7.07 -15.74
CA LYS A 425 12.02 6.43 -16.46
C LYS A 425 10.65 6.84 -15.91
N THR A 426 10.53 7.03 -14.60
CA THR A 426 9.30 7.49 -13.95
C THR A 426 9.01 8.93 -14.35
N LEU A 427 10.01 9.81 -14.26
CA LEU A 427 9.90 11.22 -14.66
C LEU A 427 9.49 11.35 -16.13
N SER A 428 10.17 10.65 -17.05
CA SER A 428 9.88 10.71 -18.48
C SER A 428 8.47 10.20 -18.80
N THR A 429 8.03 9.13 -18.13
CA THR A 429 6.69 8.55 -18.35
C THR A 429 5.59 9.51 -17.88
N LEU A 430 5.72 10.04 -16.67
CA LEU A 430 4.75 10.99 -16.11
C LEU A 430 4.70 12.28 -16.91
N PHE A 431 5.86 12.82 -17.30
CA PHE A 431 5.95 14.02 -18.12
C PHE A 431 5.37 13.80 -19.52
N GLY A 432 5.58 12.63 -20.11
CA GLY A 432 4.96 12.21 -21.36
C GLY A 432 3.44 12.22 -21.28
N TYR A 433 2.86 11.61 -20.25
CA TYR A 433 1.41 11.67 -20.01
C TYR A 433 0.90 13.09 -19.74
N TYR A 434 1.71 13.93 -19.10
CA TYR A 434 1.33 15.30 -18.81
C TYR A 434 1.28 16.17 -20.06
N THR A 435 2.17 15.95 -21.03
CA THR A 435 2.35 16.84 -22.20
C THR A 435 1.81 16.32 -23.53
N ALA A 436 1.70 15.01 -23.72
CA ALA A 436 1.22 14.42 -24.98
C ALA A 436 -0.25 14.72 -25.26
N ASP A 437 -0.71 14.63 -26.52
CA ASP A 437 -2.13 14.84 -26.85
C ASP A 437 -3.05 13.84 -26.11
N LYS A 438 -2.61 12.58 -26.06
CA LYS A 438 -3.27 11.51 -25.31
C LYS A 438 -2.77 11.48 -23.86
N GLY A 439 -3.67 11.73 -22.92
CA GLY A 439 -3.38 11.85 -21.50
C GLY A 439 -3.31 10.51 -20.75
N LEU A 440 -3.08 10.60 -19.45
CA LEU A 440 -3.05 9.44 -18.55
C LEU A 440 -4.41 8.75 -18.47
N SER A 441 -5.48 9.52 -18.27
CA SER A 441 -6.84 8.99 -18.09
C SER A 441 -7.39 8.31 -19.33
N GLU A 442 -7.10 8.83 -20.53
CA GLU A 442 -7.49 8.21 -21.81
C GLU A 442 -6.77 6.88 -22.01
N THR A 443 -5.45 6.85 -21.74
CA THR A 443 -4.65 5.63 -21.83
C THR A 443 -5.12 4.58 -20.82
N LEU A 444 -5.46 5.01 -19.60
CA LEU A 444 -6.04 4.12 -18.59
C LEU A 444 -7.41 3.58 -19.02
N HIS A 445 -8.28 4.43 -19.59
CA HIS A 445 -9.59 4.01 -20.07
C HIS A 445 -9.50 2.91 -21.13
N GLU A 446 -8.59 3.03 -22.09
CA GLU A 446 -8.34 1.99 -23.10
C GLU A 446 -7.76 0.69 -22.52
N SER A 447 -6.95 0.81 -21.46
CA SER A 447 -6.43 -0.36 -20.76
C SER A 447 -7.56 -1.09 -20.03
N LEU A 448 -8.40 -0.35 -19.29
CA LEU A 448 -9.52 -0.88 -18.50
C LEU A 448 -10.67 -1.41 -19.36
N SER A 449 -10.87 -0.89 -20.59
CA SER A 449 -11.95 -1.35 -21.48
C SER A 449 -11.78 -2.78 -21.97
N LYS A 450 -10.59 -3.37 -21.80
CA LYS A 450 -10.30 -4.76 -22.10
C LYS A 450 -10.70 -5.71 -20.97
N ASP A 451 -10.93 -5.20 -19.77
CA ASP A 451 -11.36 -6.02 -18.63
C ASP A 451 -12.85 -6.42 -18.80
N PRO A 452 -13.21 -7.70 -18.58
CA PRO A 452 -14.59 -8.17 -18.75
C PRO A 452 -15.60 -7.60 -17.74
N ALA A 453 -15.15 -6.94 -16.67
CA ALA A 453 -15.99 -6.22 -15.72
C ALA A 453 -16.09 -4.72 -16.01
N PHE A 454 -15.65 -4.26 -17.19
CA PHE A 454 -15.81 -2.87 -17.60
C PHE A 454 -17.29 -2.42 -17.54
N PRO A 455 -17.60 -1.20 -17.03
CA PRO A 455 -16.68 -0.16 -16.54
C PRO A 455 -16.06 -0.45 -15.16
N ILE A 456 -14.75 -0.25 -15.05
CA ILE A 456 -13.98 -0.50 -13.81
C ILE A 456 -13.99 0.72 -12.86
N LEU A 457 -13.86 1.93 -13.40
CA LEU A 457 -13.91 3.17 -12.62
C LEU A 457 -15.12 4.01 -13.02
N ALA A 458 -15.71 4.72 -12.07
CA ALA A 458 -16.60 5.83 -12.40
C ALA A 458 -15.79 6.93 -13.11
N PHE A 459 -16.33 7.46 -14.20
CA PHE A 459 -15.59 8.37 -15.08
C PHE A 459 -15.16 9.69 -14.41
N LYS A 460 -15.80 10.08 -13.31
CA LYS A 460 -15.38 11.19 -12.44
C LYS A 460 -13.95 11.06 -11.89
N HIS A 461 -13.41 9.84 -11.80
CA HIS A 461 -12.00 9.63 -11.42
C HIS A 461 -11.01 10.10 -12.48
N TYR A 462 -11.39 10.18 -13.76
CA TYR A 462 -10.47 10.62 -14.81
C TYR A 462 -10.04 12.07 -14.65
N THR A 463 -10.98 12.98 -14.35
CA THR A 463 -10.66 14.38 -14.02
C THR A 463 -9.78 14.48 -12.76
N ALA A 464 -9.99 13.61 -11.77
CA ALA A 464 -9.16 13.55 -10.57
C ALA A 464 -7.72 13.11 -10.88
N LEU A 465 -7.54 12.11 -11.73
CA LEU A 465 -6.22 11.64 -12.16
C LEU A 465 -5.43 12.72 -12.89
N GLU A 466 -6.05 13.44 -13.83
CA GLU A 466 -5.38 14.54 -14.55
C GLU A 466 -5.00 15.68 -13.60
N ARG A 467 -5.89 16.03 -12.66
CA ARG A 467 -5.62 17.04 -11.63
C ARG A 467 -4.47 16.63 -10.71
N ARG A 468 -4.42 15.38 -10.27
CA ARG A 468 -3.34 14.83 -9.45
C ARG A 468 -2.02 14.80 -10.21
N LEU A 469 -2.03 14.36 -11.47
CA LEU A 469 -0.84 14.40 -12.33
C LEU A 469 -0.29 15.82 -12.46
N HIS A 470 -1.15 16.82 -12.68
CA HIS A 470 -0.71 18.22 -12.72
C HIS A 470 -0.05 18.66 -11.40
N LYS A 471 -0.66 18.39 -10.24
CA LYS A 471 -0.08 18.72 -8.93
C LYS A 471 1.26 18.02 -8.70
N MET A 472 1.37 16.76 -9.13
CA MET A 472 2.63 16.02 -9.07
C MET A 472 3.73 16.69 -9.90
N MET A 473 3.42 17.20 -11.10
CA MET A 473 4.38 17.97 -11.91
C MET A 473 4.83 19.26 -11.21
N VAL A 474 3.92 19.95 -10.50
CA VAL A 474 4.27 21.14 -9.68
C VAL A 474 5.31 20.76 -8.62
N TYR A 475 5.08 19.70 -7.85
CA TYR A 475 6.03 19.25 -6.82
C TYR A 475 7.36 18.76 -7.40
N ILE A 476 7.35 18.13 -8.57
CA ILE A 476 8.58 17.76 -9.29
C ILE A 476 9.37 19.01 -9.65
N LEU A 477 8.72 20.05 -10.19
CA LEU A 477 9.40 21.31 -10.50
C LEU A 477 9.95 21.98 -9.23
N GLU A 478 9.18 22.01 -8.13
CA GLU A 478 9.66 22.53 -6.84
C GLU A 478 10.94 21.82 -6.36
N CYS A 479 11.02 20.50 -6.52
CA CYS A 479 12.23 19.75 -6.22
C CYS A 479 13.38 20.08 -7.19
N MET A 480 13.11 20.22 -8.49
CA MET A 480 14.12 20.58 -9.49
C MET A 480 14.70 21.97 -9.24
N ASP A 481 13.86 22.95 -8.91
CA ASP A 481 14.26 24.35 -8.64
C ASP A 481 15.18 24.46 -7.40
N LYS A 482 15.15 23.48 -6.49
CA LYS A 482 16.04 23.40 -5.31
C LYS A 482 17.41 22.79 -5.62
N GLN A 483 17.61 22.16 -6.79
CA GLN A 483 18.86 21.50 -7.11
C GLN A 483 19.81 22.42 -7.87
N SER A 484 21.08 22.45 -7.44
CA SER A 484 22.17 23.02 -8.24
C SER A 484 22.57 22.13 -9.42
N ASP A 485 22.36 20.81 -9.27
CA ASP A 485 22.58 19.80 -10.29
C ASP A 485 21.39 18.82 -10.26
N ILE A 486 20.62 18.78 -11.35
CA ILE A 486 19.42 17.93 -11.47
C ILE A 486 19.75 16.45 -11.37
N THR A 487 21.00 16.06 -11.68
CA THR A 487 21.40 14.66 -11.49
C THR A 487 21.34 14.26 -10.02
N ASN A 488 21.36 15.17 -9.04
CA ASN A 488 21.15 14.84 -7.61
C ASN A 488 19.74 14.32 -7.32
N MET A 489 18.74 14.80 -8.06
CA MET A 489 17.35 14.38 -7.93
C MET A 489 17.03 13.18 -8.84
N VAL A 490 17.50 13.21 -10.09
CA VAL A 490 17.12 12.24 -11.11
C VAL A 490 18.16 11.13 -11.23
N ARG A 491 17.94 9.99 -10.57
CA ARG A 491 18.88 8.86 -10.49
C ARG A 491 18.19 7.50 -10.51
N ASN A 492 18.90 6.47 -10.98
CA ASN A 492 18.44 5.07 -10.91
C ASN A 492 18.76 4.39 -9.57
N GLU A 493 19.78 4.89 -8.87
CA GLU A 493 20.20 4.42 -7.55
C GLU A 493 20.52 5.61 -6.65
N PHE A 494 20.22 5.47 -5.37
CA PHE A 494 20.60 6.42 -4.33
C PHE A 494 21.81 5.90 -3.56
N HIS A 495 22.71 6.80 -3.16
CA HIS A 495 23.92 6.48 -2.40
C HIS A 495 24.20 7.60 -1.41
N ASN A 496 24.12 7.31 -0.10
CA ASN A 496 24.47 8.24 0.96
C ASN A 496 25.92 7.98 1.42
N PRO A 497 26.88 8.88 1.12
CA PRO A 497 28.29 8.67 1.47
C PRO A 497 28.55 8.67 2.99
N SER A 498 27.61 9.17 3.79
CA SER A 498 27.71 9.21 5.26
C SER A 498 27.39 7.86 5.93
N VAL A 499 26.82 6.90 5.18
CA VAL A 499 26.45 5.58 5.68
C VAL A 499 27.31 4.54 4.95
N PRO A 500 27.93 3.56 5.63
CA PRO A 500 28.65 2.49 4.97
C PRO A 500 27.75 1.68 4.02
N ALA A 501 28.26 1.34 2.84
CA ALA A 501 27.54 0.47 1.90
C ALA A 501 27.34 -0.94 2.50
N PRO A 502 26.18 -1.59 2.25
CA PRO A 502 25.94 -2.96 2.69
C PRO A 502 26.96 -3.96 2.13
N ILE A 503 27.31 -4.97 2.92
CA ILE A 503 28.14 -6.09 2.48
C ILE A 503 27.24 -7.10 1.74
N PRO A 504 27.70 -7.78 0.68
CA PRO A 504 26.91 -8.82 0.02
C PRO A 504 26.44 -9.91 1.00
N GLY A 505 25.15 -10.28 0.92
CA GLY A 505 24.51 -11.26 1.81
C GLY A 505 24.10 -10.72 3.20
N GLU A 506 24.22 -9.42 3.44
CA GLU A 506 23.81 -8.81 4.71
C GLU A 506 22.29 -8.57 4.77
N ASN A 507 21.65 -9.03 5.84
CA ASN A 507 20.21 -8.82 6.06
C ASN A 507 19.97 -7.42 6.65
N LEU A 508 19.33 -6.55 5.87
CA LEU A 508 19.05 -5.16 6.24
C LEU A 508 17.64 -4.96 6.82
N GLU A 509 16.83 -6.02 6.95
CA GLU A 509 15.44 -5.94 7.40
C GLU A 509 15.28 -6.01 8.92
N SER A 510 16.33 -6.35 9.68
CA SER A 510 16.27 -6.60 11.13
C SER A 510 16.67 -5.43 12.03
N GLU A 511 17.02 -4.26 11.49
CA GLU A 511 17.61 -3.16 12.30
C GLU A 511 16.59 -2.16 12.88
N ASP A 512 15.30 -2.27 12.54
CA ASP A 512 14.26 -1.35 13.03
C ASP A 512 13.78 -1.69 14.48
N GLU A 513 14.37 -2.68 15.16
CA GLU A 513 13.84 -3.23 16.43
C GLU A 513 14.33 -2.56 17.73
N ASP A 514 15.32 -1.66 17.73
CA ASP A 514 15.97 -1.22 18.99
C ASP A 514 15.73 0.23 19.46
N GLU A 515 15.08 1.11 18.69
CA GLU A 515 15.00 2.54 19.08
C GLU A 515 13.68 2.98 19.77
N ASP A 516 12.57 2.23 19.67
CA ASP A 516 11.26 2.74 20.17
C ASP A 516 10.85 2.21 21.56
N ASP A 517 11.50 1.15 22.08
CA ASP A 517 11.15 0.55 23.37
C ASP A 517 11.93 1.11 24.58
N THR A 518 13.01 1.87 24.36
CA THR A 518 13.83 2.41 25.46
C THR A 518 13.35 3.77 25.99
N ALA A 519 12.42 4.44 25.31
CA ALA A 519 11.89 5.74 25.74
C ALA A 519 10.80 5.65 26.84
N ASN A 520 10.21 4.47 27.09
CA ASN A 520 9.06 4.31 28.00
C ASN A 520 9.37 3.74 29.39
N GLN A 521 10.63 3.51 29.76
CA GLN A 521 10.98 2.91 31.06
C GLN A 521 11.59 3.86 32.11
N GLN A 522 11.63 5.17 31.90
CA GLN A 522 12.28 6.09 32.85
C GLN A 522 11.39 7.01 33.68
N ASN A 523 10.06 6.88 33.64
CA ASN A 523 9.19 7.66 34.52
C ASN A 523 8.11 6.83 35.18
N GLU A 524 8.46 6.08 36.24
CA GLU A 524 7.55 5.84 37.36
C GLU A 524 8.29 5.25 38.58
N VAL A 525 8.85 6.14 39.40
CA VAL A 525 9.16 5.82 40.81
C VAL A 525 8.84 7.03 41.66
N GLN A 526 7.72 7.02 42.39
CA GLN A 526 7.66 7.09 43.86
C GLN A 526 6.22 7.04 44.41
N PRO A 527 6.03 6.61 45.68
CA PRO A 527 4.85 5.90 46.15
C PRO A 527 3.89 6.76 46.98
N ASN A 528 2.59 6.41 47.04
CA ASN A 528 1.76 6.78 48.19
C ASN A 528 0.55 5.85 48.45
N GLN A 529 0.65 5.19 49.62
CA GLN A 529 -0.35 4.99 50.68
C GLN A 529 -1.67 4.24 50.43
N LYS A 530 -1.74 3.07 51.09
CA LYS A 530 -2.90 2.22 51.42
C LYS A 530 -3.91 2.92 52.34
N GLN A 531 -5.20 2.59 52.17
CA GLN A 531 -6.14 2.15 53.24
C GLN A 531 -7.43 1.50 52.63
N PRO A 532 -8.23 0.71 53.39
CA PRO A 532 -8.66 -0.63 52.99
C PRO A 532 -10.16 -0.80 52.67
N ALA A 533 -10.51 -1.87 51.97
CA ALA A 533 -11.89 -2.31 51.73
C ALA A 533 -12.37 -3.36 52.78
N PRO A 534 -13.67 -3.40 53.12
CA PRO A 534 -14.26 -4.37 54.06
C PRO A 534 -14.75 -5.68 53.38
N PRO A 535 -15.12 -6.73 54.14
CA PRO A 535 -14.71 -8.11 53.88
C PRO A 535 -15.73 -9.03 53.17
N GLU A 536 -15.18 -10.18 52.76
CA GLU A 536 -15.73 -11.35 52.07
C GLU A 536 -16.97 -12.03 52.69
N GLN A 537 -17.72 -12.73 51.83
CA GLN A 537 -18.37 -14.00 52.18
C GLN A 537 -17.93 -15.11 51.19
N GLN A 538 -17.38 -16.18 51.78
CA GLN A 538 -16.79 -17.41 51.25
C GLN A 538 -17.84 -18.38 50.64
N GLN A 539 -17.59 -18.88 49.40
CA GLN A 539 -17.27 -20.29 48.98
C GLN A 539 -18.39 -21.36 49.13
N PRO A 540 -18.33 -22.56 48.47
CA PRO A 540 -17.17 -23.31 47.91
C PRO A 540 -17.32 -23.78 46.43
N ASP A 541 -16.22 -23.81 45.65
CA ASP A 541 -15.34 -24.93 45.26
C ASP A 541 -15.94 -25.99 44.32
N ASP A 542 -15.31 -26.16 43.13
CA ASP A 542 -14.78 -27.46 42.69
C ASP A 542 -13.68 -27.30 41.61
N LYS A 543 -12.60 -28.07 41.81
CA LYS A 543 -11.36 -28.26 41.02
C LYS A 543 -11.67 -29.02 39.72
N GLU A 544 -10.92 -29.06 38.62
CA GLU A 544 -9.50 -29.24 38.24
C GLU A 544 -9.54 -29.01 36.69
N GLU A 545 -8.53 -28.54 35.94
CA GLU A 545 -7.32 -29.27 35.57
C GLU A 545 -6.51 -28.39 34.59
N GLU A 546 -5.21 -28.28 34.87
CA GLU A 546 -4.18 -27.60 34.08
C GLU A 546 -3.42 -28.65 33.27
N ASN A 547 -3.36 -28.51 31.94
CA ASN A 547 -2.25 -28.91 31.03
C ASN A 547 -2.74 -29.33 29.64
N ALA A 548 -2.45 -28.52 28.60
CA ALA A 548 -2.11 -29.01 27.26
C ALA A 548 -1.63 -27.86 26.35
N ARG A 549 -0.37 -27.42 26.52
CA ARG A 549 0.43 -26.86 25.42
C ARG A 549 1.47 -27.92 25.05
N ASN A 550 1.23 -28.67 23.98
CA ASN A 550 2.25 -29.16 23.05
C ASN A 550 1.66 -30.16 22.04
N VAL A 551 2.37 -30.28 20.91
CA VAL A 551 2.31 -31.31 19.86
C VAL A 551 1.40 -30.99 18.66
N LEU A 552 2.03 -30.60 17.53
CA LEU A 552 2.09 -31.42 16.30
C LEU A 552 2.93 -30.72 15.21
N LYS A 553 4.21 -31.11 15.10
CA LYS A 553 5.00 -31.05 13.86
C LYS A 553 4.80 -32.38 13.10
N PRO A 554 4.76 -32.40 11.75
CA PRO A 554 4.58 -33.63 10.97
C PRO A 554 5.89 -34.43 10.86
N PRO A 555 5.84 -35.78 10.78
CA PRO A 555 7.05 -36.60 10.81
C PRO A 555 7.66 -36.83 9.42
N LEU A 556 8.99 -36.73 9.40
CA LEU A 556 9.89 -37.20 8.35
C LEU A 556 9.90 -38.73 8.26
N ARG A 557 9.82 -39.24 7.03
CA ARG A 557 10.10 -40.63 6.66
C ARG A 557 11.60 -40.89 6.71
N GLN A 558 12.05 -41.86 7.53
CA GLN A 558 13.25 -42.65 7.23
C GLN A 558 13.11 -44.11 7.69
N LYS A 559 13.72 -44.96 6.87
CA LYS A 559 13.75 -46.43 6.84
C LYS A 559 14.30 -47.07 8.12
N LYS A 560 13.89 -48.33 8.36
CA LYS A 560 14.79 -49.38 8.85
C LYS A 560 14.30 -50.79 8.45
N ASP A 561 15.28 -51.60 8.11
CA ASP A 561 15.25 -53.00 7.65
C ASP A 561 15.01 -54.03 8.77
N GLU A 562 14.86 -55.30 8.32
CA GLU A 562 14.93 -56.61 9.01
C GLU A 562 13.68 -57.04 9.82
N GLY A 563 13.11 -58.24 9.72
CA GLY A 563 13.44 -59.49 9.02
C GLY A 563 12.57 -60.63 9.61
N ASN A 564 12.46 -61.76 8.89
CA ASN A 564 11.81 -63.06 9.20
C ASN A 564 10.30 -63.21 8.84
N ASP A 565 9.97 -63.89 7.72
CA ASP A 565 9.76 -65.36 7.54
C ASP A 565 8.30 -65.73 7.87
N VAL A 566 7.41 -66.29 7.03
CA VAL A 566 7.47 -67.43 6.08
C VAL A 566 6.19 -67.45 5.19
N GLN A 567 6.30 -68.07 3.99
CA GLN A 567 5.26 -68.72 3.14
C GLN A 567 4.44 -67.95 2.07
N MET A 568 4.84 -68.19 0.81
CA MET A 568 4.01 -68.27 -0.42
C MET A 568 3.10 -69.52 -0.41
N PRO A 569 2.07 -69.73 -1.28
CA PRO A 569 1.84 -69.21 -2.66
C PRO A 569 0.40 -68.61 -2.85
N ALA A 570 -0.14 -68.16 -3.99
CA ALA A 570 0.01 -68.52 -5.38
C ALA A 570 -0.56 -67.42 -6.32
N ILE A 571 -0.08 -67.48 -7.55
CA ILE A 571 -0.45 -66.77 -8.78
C ILE A 571 -1.88 -67.10 -9.22
N ILE A 572 -2.75 -66.12 -9.53
CA ILE A 572 -3.74 -66.18 -10.63
C ILE A 572 -3.97 -64.75 -11.21
N GLN A 573 -3.78 -64.63 -12.52
CA GLN A 573 -4.02 -63.47 -13.40
C GLN A 573 -5.51 -63.29 -13.78
N PRO A 574 -5.91 -62.16 -14.39
CA PRO A 574 -7.31 -61.71 -14.50
C PRO A 574 -8.01 -62.19 -15.80
N PRO A 575 -9.31 -61.89 -15.96
CA PRO A 575 -9.92 -61.73 -17.27
C PRO A 575 -10.60 -60.35 -17.47
N PRO A 576 -10.94 -60.00 -18.73
CA PRO A 576 -10.68 -58.67 -19.28
C PRO A 576 -11.94 -57.85 -19.60
N ALA A 577 -11.66 -56.65 -20.11
CA ALA A 577 -12.59 -55.68 -20.67
C ALA A 577 -13.56 -56.25 -21.72
N ALA A 578 -14.76 -55.70 -21.70
CA ALA A 578 -15.59 -55.38 -22.86
C ALA A 578 -16.23 -54.00 -22.62
#